data_AF-G4RAP2-F1
#
_entry.id   AF-G4RAP2-F1
#
_cell.length_a   1.000
_cell.length_b   1.000
_cell.length_c   1.000
_cell.angle_alpha   90.00
_cell.angle_beta   90.00
_cell.angle_gamma   90.00
#
_symmetry.space_group_name_H-M   'P 1'
#
loop_
_entity.id
_entity.type
_entity.pdbx_description
1 polymer ?
#
loop_
_entity_poly.entity_id
_entity_poly.type
_entity_poly.pdbx_seq_one_letter_code
_entity_poly.pdbx_strand_id
1 'polypeptide(L)'
;MNVHAPKRVVPRILLGERAPGSSNQWVGVVEGAVLIGGVFAIERLGLFDLGVLPIHPLVLAVALMAAQYGALGGIMTAVMATALALLGGMLPQRVVGEGYFEYLAAVWTTPLAWLIIAVLVGVVSDGHRRLLQRSELALFEAQKERELIAAQYEALAARAKRLERRVAGLENNS
;
A
#
# COMPACT_ATOMS: atom_id res chain seq x y z
N MET A 1 26.48 25.16 46.99
CA MET A 1 26.42 25.21 45.51
C MET A 1 26.50 23.77 45.01
N ASN A 2 25.37 23.17 44.61
CA ASN A 2 25.38 21.82 44.04
C ASN A 2 24.27 21.70 43.01
N VAL A 3 24.66 21.66 41.75
CA VAL A 3 23.78 21.66 40.57
C VAL A 3 23.31 20.23 40.35
N HIS A 4 22.07 19.91 40.70
CA HIS A 4 21.44 18.66 40.31
C HIS A 4 20.93 18.77 38.88
N ALA A 5 21.69 18.20 37.94
CA ALA A 5 21.26 17.99 36.56
C ALA A 5 20.08 17.00 36.52
N PRO A 6 19.03 17.24 35.71
CA PRO A 6 17.95 16.28 35.57
C PRO A 6 18.43 15.04 34.78
N LYS A 7 18.22 13.86 35.38
CA LYS A 7 18.41 12.55 34.73
C LYS A 7 17.57 12.50 33.45
N ARG A 8 18.22 12.42 32.29
CA ARG A 8 17.56 12.13 31.01
C ARG A 8 16.97 10.72 31.09
N VAL A 9 15.66 10.62 31.20
CA VAL A 9 14.93 9.38 30.96
C VAL A 9 14.94 9.17 29.46
N VAL A 10 15.87 8.34 28.99
CA VAL A 10 15.85 7.84 27.60
C VAL A 10 14.68 6.85 27.53
N PRO A 11 13.62 7.12 26.76
CA PRO A 11 12.56 6.14 26.61
C PRO A 11 13.14 4.95 25.85
N ARG A 12 13.17 3.80 26.56
CA ARG A 12 13.43 2.47 26.01
C ARG A 12 12.23 2.10 25.12
N ILE A 13 12.14 2.70 23.95
CA ILE A 13 11.24 2.30 22.88
C ILE A 13 11.89 1.07 22.25
N LEU A 14 11.59 -0.09 22.86
CA LEU A 14 11.31 -1.38 22.20
C LEU A 14 11.55 -1.31 20.68
N LEU A 15 12.68 -1.75 20.13
CA LEU A 15 13.00 -3.17 19.92
C LEU A 15 11.73 -4.04 19.79
N GLY A 16 10.91 -3.64 18.82
CA GLY A 16 9.83 -4.43 18.27
C GLY A 16 9.88 -4.24 16.76
N GLU A 17 10.86 -4.88 16.13
CA GLU A 17 10.80 -5.19 14.70
C GLU A 17 9.52 -5.96 14.43
N ARG A 18 8.41 -5.26 14.17
CA ARG A 18 7.42 -5.79 13.26
C ARG A 18 7.87 -5.36 11.89
N ALA A 19 8.50 -6.29 11.17
CA ALA A 19 8.62 -6.19 9.72
C ALA A 19 7.22 -5.88 9.15
N PRO A 20 6.98 -4.66 8.64
CA PRO A 20 5.69 -4.28 8.11
C PRO A 20 5.63 -4.82 6.68
N GLY A 21 5.23 -6.08 6.51
CA GLY A 21 5.18 -6.63 5.15
C GLY A 21 4.46 -7.96 4.95
N SER A 22 4.55 -8.92 5.87
CA SER A 22 4.15 -10.29 5.51
C SER A 22 2.65 -10.56 5.59
N SER A 23 1.93 -10.07 6.60
CA SER A 23 0.55 -10.53 6.84
C SER A 23 -0.46 -10.14 5.75
N ASN A 24 -0.32 -8.97 5.11
CA ASN A 24 -1.23 -8.55 4.04
C ASN A 24 -0.80 -9.04 2.65
N GLN A 25 0.49 -9.37 2.46
CA GLN A 25 0.96 -9.90 1.17
C GLN A 25 0.42 -11.30 0.89
N TRP A 26 0.37 -12.18 1.89
CA TRP A 26 -0.19 -13.52 1.72
C TRP A 26 -1.71 -13.50 1.46
N VAL A 27 -2.44 -12.55 2.06
CA VAL A 27 -3.87 -12.37 1.78
C VAL A 27 -4.08 -11.95 0.33
N GLY A 28 -3.28 -11.02 -0.19
CA GLY A 28 -3.38 -10.61 -1.59
C GLY A 28 -3.01 -11.69 -2.60
N VAL A 29 -2.05 -12.54 -2.26
CA VAL A 29 -1.72 -13.71 -3.09
C VAL A 29 -2.86 -14.73 -3.08
N VAL A 30 -3.46 -15.01 -1.92
CA VAL A 30 -4.58 -15.95 -1.81
C VAL A 30 -5.82 -15.43 -2.53
N GLU A 31 -6.18 -14.17 -2.32
CA GLU A 31 -7.32 -13.54 -2.98
C GLU A 31 -7.09 -13.45 -4.50
N GLY A 32 -5.84 -13.24 -4.94
CA GLY A 32 -5.45 -13.22 -6.35
C GLY A 32 -5.61 -14.58 -6.99
N ALA A 33 -5.14 -15.61 -6.29
CA ALA A 33 -5.32 -17.00 -6.70
C ALA A 33 -6.81 -17.39 -6.74
N VAL A 34 -7.63 -16.92 -5.80
CA VAL A 34 -9.09 -17.16 -5.78
C VAL A 34 -9.77 -16.46 -6.96
N LEU A 35 -9.44 -15.20 -7.26
CA LEU A 35 -10.04 -14.48 -8.38
C LEU A 35 -9.66 -15.10 -9.72
N ILE A 36 -8.38 -15.39 -9.94
CA ILE A 36 -7.93 -16.03 -11.18
C ILE A 36 -8.53 -17.44 -11.29
N GLY A 37 -8.51 -18.21 -10.20
CA GLY A 37 -9.11 -19.54 -10.15
C GLY A 37 -10.61 -19.52 -10.43
N GLY A 38 -11.34 -18.52 -9.94
CA GLY A 38 -12.76 -18.30 -10.22
C GLY A 38 -13.03 -17.99 -11.69
N VAL A 39 -12.26 -17.07 -12.29
CA VAL A 39 -12.35 -16.74 -13.72
C VAL A 39 -12.06 -17.97 -14.58
N PHE A 40 -11.00 -18.71 -14.25
CA PHE A 40 -10.63 -19.95 -14.93
C PHE A 40 -11.72 -21.03 -14.82
N ALA A 41 -12.33 -21.19 -13.64
CA ALA A 41 -13.41 -22.15 -13.45
C ALA A 41 -14.65 -21.80 -14.27
N ILE A 42 -15.00 -20.51 -14.37
CA ILE A 42 -16.13 -20.03 -15.19
C ILE A 42 -15.90 -20.31 -16.67
N GLU A 43 -14.68 -20.04 -17.16
CA GLU A 43 -14.30 -20.30 -18.55
C GLU A 43 -14.30 -21.81 -18.85
N ARG A 44 -13.80 -22.63 -17.92
CA ARG A 44 -13.77 -24.10 -18.06
C ARG A 44 -15.16 -24.74 -18.02
N LEU A 45 -16.08 -24.16 -17.25
CA LEU A 45 -17.48 -24.60 -17.19
C LEU A 45 -18.27 -24.22 -18.45
N GLY A 46 -17.69 -23.45 -19.38
CA GLY A 46 -18.34 -23.06 -20.63
C GLY A 46 -19.54 -22.13 -20.43
N LEU A 47 -19.63 -21.46 -19.27
CA LEU A 47 -20.73 -20.56 -18.93
C LEU A 47 -20.68 -19.27 -19.76
N PHE A 48 -19.48 -18.84 -20.17
CA PHE A 48 -19.24 -17.67 -21.01
C PHE A 48 -18.04 -17.91 -21.93
N ASP A 49 -18.17 -17.55 -23.21
CA ASP A 49 -17.06 -17.57 -24.16
C ASP A 49 -16.26 -16.26 -24.05
N LEU A 50 -15.31 -16.26 -23.11
CA LEU A 50 -14.53 -15.08 -22.74
C LEU A 50 -13.43 -14.76 -23.76
N GLY A 51 -13.17 -15.66 -24.72
CA GLY A 51 -12.24 -15.43 -25.84
C GLY A 51 -12.79 -14.47 -26.90
N VAL A 52 -14.09 -14.20 -26.91
CA VAL A 52 -14.75 -13.27 -27.86
C VAL A 52 -14.65 -11.82 -27.41
N LEU A 53 -14.35 -11.56 -26.13
CA LEU A 53 -14.23 -10.19 -25.63
C LEU A 53 -12.90 -9.56 -26.09
N PRO A 54 -12.91 -8.27 -26.51
CA PRO A 54 -11.70 -7.56 -26.91
C PRO A 54 -10.71 -7.36 -25.76
N ILE A 55 -11.14 -7.55 -24.51
CA ILE A 55 -10.32 -7.43 -23.31
C ILE A 55 -10.46 -8.73 -22.52
N HIS A 56 -9.35 -9.47 -22.36
CA HIS A 56 -9.34 -10.70 -21.58
C HIS A 56 -9.71 -10.42 -20.12
N PRO A 57 -10.64 -11.15 -19.50
CA PRO A 57 -11.07 -10.91 -18.11
C PRO A 57 -9.93 -10.99 -17.09
N LEU A 58 -8.88 -11.75 -17.41
CA LEU A 58 -7.66 -11.85 -16.61
C LEU A 58 -6.94 -10.52 -16.45
N VAL A 59 -7.06 -9.60 -17.42
CA VAL A 59 -6.52 -8.23 -17.33
C VAL A 59 -7.15 -7.49 -16.16
N LEU A 60 -8.45 -7.65 -15.95
CA LEU A 60 -9.17 -6.97 -14.88
C LEU A 60 -8.74 -7.50 -13.52
N ALA A 61 -8.59 -8.82 -13.38
CA ALA A 61 -8.11 -9.43 -12.14
C ALA A 61 -6.68 -8.96 -11.79
N VAL A 62 -5.79 -8.92 -12.79
CA VAL A 62 -4.42 -8.42 -12.63
C VAL A 62 -4.39 -6.93 -12.26
N ALA A 63 -5.19 -6.11 -12.93
CA ALA A 63 -5.29 -4.68 -12.64
C ALA A 63 -5.85 -4.42 -11.24
N LEU A 64 -6.88 -5.17 -10.83
CA LEU A 64 -7.47 -5.07 -9.51
C LEU A 64 -6.45 -5.41 -8.42
N MET A 65 -5.68 -6.49 -8.60
CA MET A 65 -4.65 -6.85 -7.64
C MET A 65 -3.47 -5.89 -7.61
N ALA A 66 -3.09 -5.34 -8.76
CA ALA A 66 -2.13 -4.26 -8.82
C ALA A 66 -2.60 -3.03 -8.04
N ALA A 67 -3.89 -2.68 -8.14
CA ALA A 67 -4.45 -1.54 -7.43
C ALA A 67 -4.55 -1.76 -5.90
N GLN A 68 -4.93 -2.97 -5.50
CA GLN A 68 -5.23 -3.30 -4.11
C GLN A 68 -3.98 -3.71 -3.30
N TYR A 69 -2.99 -4.30 -3.93
CA TYR A 69 -1.78 -4.81 -3.29
C TYR A 69 -0.47 -4.18 -3.81
N GLY A 70 -0.57 -3.23 -4.75
CA GLY A 70 0.59 -2.56 -5.34
C GLY A 70 1.23 -3.38 -6.47
N ALA A 71 2.39 -2.92 -6.95
CA ALA A 71 3.04 -3.53 -8.11
C ALA A 71 3.38 -5.01 -7.92
N LEU A 72 3.85 -5.39 -6.73
CA LEU A 72 4.23 -6.77 -6.45
C LEU A 72 3.04 -7.74 -6.53
N GLY A 73 1.88 -7.35 -5.98
CA GLY A 73 0.66 -8.16 -6.04
C GLY A 73 0.14 -8.31 -7.46
N GLY A 74 0.16 -7.23 -8.24
CA GLY A 74 -0.17 -7.27 -9.67
C GLY A 74 0.74 -8.20 -10.47
N ILE A 75 2.06 -8.12 -10.27
CA ILE A 75 3.04 -8.95 -10.98
C ILE A 75 2.83 -10.44 -10.67
N MET A 76 2.67 -10.81 -9.39
CA MET A 76 2.42 -12.20 -9.00
C MET A 76 1.13 -12.74 -9.63
N THR A 77 0.09 -11.91 -9.67
CA THR A 77 -1.20 -12.23 -10.31
C THR A 77 -1.03 -12.41 -11.81
N ALA A 78 -0.26 -11.56 -12.50
CA ALA A 78 0.02 -11.68 -13.93
C ALA A 78 0.78 -12.98 -14.26
N VAL A 79 1.74 -13.37 -13.43
CA VAL A 79 2.48 -14.63 -13.57
C VAL A 79 1.54 -15.82 -13.39
N MET A 80 0.68 -15.81 -12.36
CA MET A 80 -0.31 -16.87 -12.15
C MET A 80 -1.32 -16.96 -13.30
N ALA A 81 -1.81 -15.83 -13.80
CA ALA A 81 -2.70 -15.77 -14.96
C ALA A 81 -2.03 -16.38 -16.21
N THR A 82 -0.76 -16.08 -16.43
CA THR A 82 0.04 -16.64 -17.54
C THR A 82 0.18 -18.16 -17.40
N ALA A 83 0.51 -18.65 -16.21
CA ALA A 83 0.61 -20.09 -15.96
C ALA A 83 -0.73 -20.80 -16.21
N LEU A 84 -1.85 -20.22 -15.75
CA LEU A 84 -3.17 -20.80 -15.95
C LEU A 84 -3.62 -20.76 -17.41
N ALA A 85 -3.31 -19.70 -18.15
CA ALA A 85 -3.58 -19.62 -19.59
C ALA A 85 -2.80 -20.70 -20.37
N LEU A 86 -1.54 -20.95 -20.00
CA LEU A 86 -0.70 -22.01 -20.57
C LEU A 86 -1.26 -23.40 -20.28
N LEU A 87 -1.66 -23.68 -19.04
CA LEU A 87 -2.23 -24.97 -18.65
C LEU A 87 -3.66 -25.20 -19.19
N GLY A 88 -4.42 -24.13 -19.36
CA GLY A 88 -5.81 -24.16 -19.82
C GLY A 88 -5.99 -24.29 -21.33
N GLY A 89 -4.92 -24.14 -22.11
CA GLY A 89 -5.01 -24.15 -23.57
C GLY A 89 -5.70 -22.90 -24.16
N MET A 90 -5.67 -21.78 -23.43
CA MET A 90 -6.23 -20.49 -23.88
C MET A 90 -5.32 -19.74 -24.87
N LEU A 91 -4.19 -20.36 -25.25
CA LEU A 91 -3.24 -19.79 -26.20
C LEU A 91 -3.77 -19.90 -27.63
N PRO A 92 -3.40 -18.94 -28.52
CA PRO A 92 -3.73 -19.03 -29.93
C PRO A 92 -3.21 -20.35 -30.50
N GLN A 93 -4.07 -21.06 -31.25
CA GLN A 93 -3.66 -22.31 -31.90
C GLN A 93 -2.72 -21.97 -33.06
N ARG A 94 -1.60 -22.70 -33.16
CA ARG A 94 -0.65 -22.52 -34.26
C ARG A 94 -1.32 -22.85 -35.59
N VAL A 95 -1.33 -21.90 -36.52
CA VAL A 95 -1.90 -22.13 -37.86
C VAL A 95 -0.90 -22.94 -38.69
N VAL A 96 -1.40 -23.91 -39.47
CA VAL A 96 -0.55 -24.73 -40.34
C VAL A 96 0.12 -23.83 -41.39
N GLY A 97 1.46 -23.79 -41.39
CA GLY A 97 2.26 -22.93 -42.27
C GLY A 97 2.81 -21.67 -41.60
N GLU A 98 2.44 -21.40 -40.34
CA GLU A 98 2.93 -20.24 -39.59
C GLU A 98 4.38 -20.43 -39.12
N GLY A 99 5.18 -19.37 -39.27
CA GLY A 99 6.56 -19.33 -38.83
C GLY A 99 6.66 -19.51 -37.32
N TYR A 100 7.69 -20.23 -36.84
CA TYR A 100 7.91 -20.44 -35.40
C TYR A 100 7.98 -19.12 -34.61
N PHE A 101 8.59 -18.09 -35.19
CA PHE A 101 8.74 -16.78 -34.55
C PHE A 101 7.43 -15.98 -34.49
N GLU A 102 6.55 -16.11 -35.49
CA GLU A 102 5.25 -15.42 -35.51
C GLU A 102 4.34 -15.97 -34.42
N TYR A 103 4.27 -17.30 -34.33
CA TYR A 103 3.55 -17.99 -33.26
C TYR A 103 4.07 -17.61 -31.87
N LEU A 104 5.40 -17.61 -31.69
CA LEU A 104 5.99 -17.28 -30.40
C LEU A 104 5.69 -15.82 -30.00
N ALA A 105 5.77 -14.89 -30.95
CA ALA A 105 5.40 -13.50 -30.70
C ALA A 105 3.93 -13.36 -30.28
N ALA A 106 3.01 -14.04 -30.97
CA ALA A 106 1.58 -14.02 -30.65
C ALA A 106 1.25 -14.63 -29.28
N VAL A 107 2.02 -15.62 -28.84
CA VAL A 107 1.86 -16.24 -27.51
C VAL A 107 2.33 -15.32 -26.38
N TRP A 108 3.38 -14.53 -26.62
CA TRP A 108 3.96 -13.67 -25.57
C TRP A 108 3.29 -12.30 -25.44
N THR A 109 2.60 -11.80 -26.47
CA THR A 109 1.94 -10.48 -26.43
C THR A 109 0.92 -10.35 -25.31
N THR A 110 0.10 -11.37 -25.08
CA THR A 110 -0.93 -11.38 -24.03
C THR A 110 -0.35 -11.35 -22.62
N PRO A 111 0.58 -12.25 -22.23
CA PRO A 111 1.28 -12.16 -20.94
C PRO A 111 2.02 -10.84 -20.72
N LEU A 112 2.70 -10.32 -21.77
CA LEU A 112 3.43 -9.06 -21.65
C LEU A 112 2.48 -7.90 -21.35
N ALA A 113 1.33 -7.86 -22.03
CA ALA A 113 0.31 -6.84 -21.80
C ALA A 113 -0.21 -6.87 -20.35
N TRP A 114 -0.46 -8.06 -19.79
CA TRP A 114 -0.88 -8.21 -18.39
C TRP A 114 0.18 -7.69 -17.42
N LEU A 115 1.45 -8.01 -17.69
CA LEU A 115 2.56 -7.57 -16.86
C LEU A 115 2.73 -6.04 -16.93
N ILE A 116 2.66 -5.45 -18.12
CA ILE A 116 2.73 -3.98 -18.29
C ILE A 116 1.61 -3.30 -17.51
N ILE A 117 0.38 -3.79 -17.63
CA ILE A 117 -0.78 -3.23 -16.91
C ILE A 117 -0.59 -3.38 -15.39
N ALA A 118 -0.15 -4.55 -14.93
CA ALA A 118 0.12 -4.81 -13.53
C ALA A 118 1.12 -3.81 -12.94
N VAL A 119 2.23 -3.59 -13.66
CA VAL A 119 3.28 -2.66 -13.22
C VAL A 119 2.77 -1.24 -13.24
N LEU A 120 2.10 -0.82 -14.31
CA LEU A 120 1.65 0.57 -14.47
C LEU A 120 0.62 0.93 -13.40
N VAL A 121 -0.40 0.10 -13.20
CA VAL A 121 -1.41 0.30 -12.16
C VAL A 121 -0.77 0.24 -10.77
N GLY A 122 0.09 -0.76 -10.55
CA GLY A 122 0.74 -0.96 -9.25
C GLY A 122 1.65 0.19 -8.84
N VAL A 123 2.44 0.74 -9.77
CA VAL A 123 3.31 1.90 -9.52
C VAL A 123 2.48 3.13 -9.15
N VAL A 124 1.37 3.37 -9.85
CA VAL A 124 0.46 4.49 -9.55
C VAL A 124 -0.15 4.32 -8.16
N SER A 125 -0.64 3.13 -7.83
CA SER A 125 -1.25 2.84 -6.53
C SER A 125 -0.24 2.91 -5.38
N ASP A 126 0.98 2.41 -5.57
CA ASP A 126 2.05 2.52 -4.58
C ASP A 126 2.47 3.98 -4.38
N GLY A 127 2.54 4.76 -5.46
CA GLY A 127 2.80 6.20 -5.39
C GLY A 127 1.75 6.93 -4.57
N HIS A 128 0.47 6.65 -4.82
CA HIS A 128 -0.64 7.28 -4.10
C HIS A 128 -0.62 6.92 -2.60
N ARG A 129 -0.39 5.65 -2.25
CA ARG A 129 -0.29 5.21 -0.86
C ARG A 129 0.86 5.88 -0.12
N ARG A 130 2.02 6.00 -0.75
CA ARG A 130 3.18 6.69 -0.18
C ARG A 130 2.89 8.16 0.06
N LEU A 131 2.15 8.82 -0.83
CA LEU A 131 1.78 10.22 -0.68
C LEU A 131 0.83 10.42 0.52
N LEU A 132 -0.19 9.57 0.64
CA LEU A 132 -1.12 9.58 1.78
C LEU A 132 -0.40 9.37 3.11
N GLN A 133 0.47 8.37 3.19
CA GLN A 133 1.27 8.12 4.40
C GLN A 133 2.14 9.31 4.79
N ARG A 134 2.76 9.99 3.81
CA ARG A 134 3.53 11.21 4.07
C ARG A 134 2.65 12.35 4.59
N SER A 135 1.45 12.52 4.04
CA SER A 135 0.52 13.54 4.52
C SER A 135 0.04 13.26 5.95
N GLU A 136 -0.25 12.01 6.28
CA GLU A 136 -0.67 11.61 7.63
C GLU A 136 0.44 11.84 8.66
N LEU A 137 1.68 11.49 8.32
CA LEU A 137 2.83 11.75 9.17
C LEU A 137 3.05 13.25 9.38
N ALA A 138 2.96 14.05 8.32
CA ALA A 138 3.10 15.51 8.43
C ALA A 138 1.99 16.13 9.30
N LEU A 139 0.76 15.65 9.20
CA LEU A 139 -0.35 16.10 10.05
C LEU A 139 -0.13 15.72 11.51
N PHE A 140 0.33 14.50 11.77
CA PHE A 140 0.64 14.03 13.11
C PHE A 140 1.77 14.85 13.75
N GLU A 141 2.84 15.14 13.01
CA GLU A 141 3.94 16.00 13.46
C GLU A 141 3.46 17.42 13.78
N ALA A 142 2.67 18.03 12.89
CA ALA A 142 2.11 19.36 13.11
C ALA A 142 1.16 19.43 14.31
N GLN A 143 0.36 18.39 14.55
CA GLN A 143 -0.49 18.31 15.75
C GLN A 143 0.35 18.23 17.03
N LYS A 144 1.40 17.40 17.01
CA LYS A 144 2.32 17.26 18.15
C LYS A 144 3.03 18.57 18.48
N GLU A 145 3.48 19.32 17.47
CA GLU A 145 4.07 20.65 17.68
C GLU A 145 3.08 21.64 18.32
N ARG A 146 1.83 21.67 17.83
CA ARG A 146 0.78 22.53 18.41
C ARG A 146 0.50 22.20 19.88
N GLU A 147 0.43 20.92 20.22
CA GLU A 147 0.18 20.47 21.59
C GLU A 147 1.32 20.87 22.53
N LEU A 148 2.57 20.75 22.07
CA LEU A 148 3.74 21.20 22.83
C LEU A 148 3.74 22.72 23.05
N ILE A 149 3.38 23.51 22.04
CA ILE A 149 3.29 24.96 22.13
C ILE A 149 2.18 25.37 23.11
N ALA A 150 1.00 24.75 23.01
CA ALA A 150 -0.13 25.01 23.91
C ALA A 150 0.24 24.73 25.38
N ALA A 151 0.91 23.59 25.64
CA ALA A 151 1.40 23.24 26.97
C ALA A 151 2.41 24.27 27.53
N GLN A 152 3.27 24.83 26.67
CA GLN A 152 4.20 25.88 27.07
C GLN A 152 3.48 27.20 27.39
N TYR A 153 2.49 27.61 26.58
CA TYR A 153 1.67 28.79 26.87
C TYR A 153 0.91 28.65 28.18
N GLU A 154 0.34 27.47 28.46
CA GLU A 154 -0.34 27.21 29.73
C GLU A 154 0.62 27.30 30.92
N ALA A 155 1.81 26.74 30.79
CA ALA A 155 2.85 26.85 31.82
C ALA A 155 3.28 28.32 32.07
N LEU A 156 3.39 29.13 31.01
CA LEU A 156 3.69 30.56 31.11
C LEU A 156 2.55 31.35 31.76
N ALA A 157 1.31 31.11 31.36
CA ALA A 157 0.12 31.73 31.95
C ALA A 157 0.00 31.39 33.45
N ALA A 158 0.26 30.15 33.83
CA ALA A 158 0.27 29.73 35.23
C ALA A 158 1.39 30.39 36.05
N ARG A 159 2.53 30.75 35.44
CA ARG A 159 3.59 31.52 36.10
C ARG A 159 3.20 32.99 36.26
N ALA A 160 2.65 33.61 35.22
CA ALA A 160 2.16 34.99 35.28
C ALA A 160 1.10 35.17 36.38
N LYS A 161 0.09 34.29 36.42
CA LYS A 161 -0.97 34.31 37.44
C LYS A 161 -0.45 34.16 38.88
N ARG A 162 0.66 33.43 39.07
CA ARG A 162 1.32 33.31 40.38
C ARG A 162 2.02 34.59 40.79
N LEU A 163 2.64 35.30 39.84
CA LEU A 163 3.28 36.59 40.10
C LEU A 163 2.23 37.66 40.43
N GLU A 164 1.14 37.74 39.66
CA GLU A 164 0.02 38.67 39.94
C GLU A 164 -0.55 38.48 41.36
N ARG A 165 -0.80 37.23 41.75
CA ARG A 165 -1.27 36.92 43.12
C ARG A 165 -0.29 37.38 44.21
N ARG A 166 1.02 37.32 43.96
CA ARG A 166 2.02 37.78 44.93
C ARG A 166 2.05 39.31 45.01
N VAL A 167 1.94 40.00 43.89
CA VAL A 167 1.92 41.47 43.85
C VAL A 167 0.66 42.00 44.54
N ALA A 168 -0.52 41.46 44.21
CA ALA A 168 -1.78 41.86 44.84
C ALA A 168 -1.81 41.58 46.36
N GLY A 169 -1.15 40.50 46.82
CA GLY A 169 -1.02 40.21 48.25
C GLY A 169 -0.12 41.20 48.99
N LEU A 170 0.85 41.83 48.32
CA LEU A 170 1.67 42.90 48.88
C LEU A 170 0.90 44.22 48.96
N GLU A 171 0.12 44.54 47.93
CA GLU A 171 -0.65 45.79 47.82
C GLU A 171 -1.83 45.86 48.81
N ASN A 172 -2.40 44.73 49.20
CA ASN A 172 -3.48 44.66 50.20
C ASN A 172 -2.97 44.70 51.66
N ASN A 173 -1.66 44.63 51.89
CA ASN A 173 -1.07 44.58 53.23
C ASN A 173 -0.33 45.88 53.61
N SER A 174 -0.56 46.95 52.84
CA SER A 174 -0.13 48.33 53.09
C SER A 174 -1.34 49.22 53.28
#